data_AF-A0A9P6LRA6-F1
#
_entry.id   AF-A0A9P6LRA6-F1
#
_cell.length_a   1.000
_cell.length_b   1.000
_cell.length_c   1.000
_cell.angle_alpha   90.00
_cell.angle_beta   90.00
_cell.angle_gamma   90.00
#
_symmetry.space_group_name_H-M   'P 1'
#
loop_
_entity.id
_entity.type
_entity.pdbx_description
1 polymer ?
#
loop_
_entity_poly.entity_id
_entity_poly.type
_entity_poly.pdbx_seq_one_letter_code
_entity_poly.pdbx_strand_id
1 'polypeptide(L)'
;TPEKTAKRKPDKPASTDEKSGKHPRLERRPAMKQAPISTTPASVVVVSSKPATAAVLLARPQPIQKTSTSSSNAKTSGPVSAASGPPVLKIDLRAHSKPQFRQAVATQYYNEFLRIYAPLGDAGSGLTTAHAVDQEKAVHSKTNQGSYRSLAATVLQRLKKRPLATNKDDVGIDGVWVDLGQRSKDDDALDEVWKGASKFVQTLEELEAGGYPIAIPEGIPPPLGT
;
A
#
# COMPACT_ATOMS: atom_id res chain seq x y z
N THR A 1 -52.50 29.85 -23.92
CA THR A 1 -52.65 29.28 -25.29
C THR A 1 -51.77 30.12 -26.21
N PRO A 2 -50.82 29.56 -27.00
CA PRO A 2 -50.65 28.21 -27.58
C PRO A 2 -49.51 27.40 -26.91
N GLU A 3 -49.51 26.07 -26.81
CA GLU A 3 -49.40 25.02 -27.86
C GLU A 3 -48.05 25.02 -28.59
N LYS A 4 -47.11 24.14 -28.19
CA LYS A 4 -46.18 23.49 -29.15
C LYS A 4 -45.48 22.25 -28.60
N THR A 5 -46.08 21.11 -28.95
CA THR A 5 -45.49 19.95 -29.65
C THR A 5 -44.14 19.37 -29.20
N ALA A 6 -44.25 18.10 -28.80
CA ALA A 6 -43.23 17.09 -28.57
C ALA A 6 -42.27 16.86 -29.74
N LYS A 7 -41.04 16.43 -29.41
CA LYS A 7 -40.18 15.65 -30.30
C LYS A 7 -39.47 14.55 -29.51
N ARG A 8 -40.09 13.36 -29.52
CA ARG A 8 -39.46 12.07 -29.22
C ARG A 8 -38.30 11.85 -30.21
N LYS A 9 -37.14 11.43 -29.72
CA LYS A 9 -36.12 10.77 -30.54
C LYS A 9 -36.11 9.27 -30.23
N PRO A 10 -36.05 8.41 -31.26
CA PRO A 10 -36.26 6.97 -31.14
C PRO A 10 -35.02 6.19 -30.69
N ASP A 11 -35.33 5.03 -30.14
CA ASP A 11 -34.48 3.91 -29.73
C ASP A 11 -33.41 3.53 -30.77
N LYS A 12 -32.20 3.23 -30.27
CA LYS A 12 -31.16 2.56 -31.04
C LYS A 12 -31.03 1.12 -30.53
N PRO A 13 -31.24 0.11 -31.39
CA PRO A 13 -31.29 -1.29 -30.98
C PRO A 13 -29.91 -1.90 -30.71
N ALA A 14 -29.96 -2.94 -29.89
CA ALA A 14 -28.90 -3.84 -29.50
C ALA A 14 -28.12 -4.45 -30.69
N SER A 15 -26.80 -4.56 -30.53
CA SER A 15 -25.97 -5.44 -31.34
C SER A 15 -25.23 -6.40 -30.40
N THR A 16 -25.82 -7.58 -30.27
CA THR A 16 -25.13 -8.82 -29.90
C THR A 16 -24.12 -9.18 -30.98
N ASP A 17 -22.83 -9.24 -30.63
CA ASP A 17 -21.82 -9.94 -31.43
C ASP A 17 -21.15 -10.98 -30.54
N GLU A 18 -21.75 -12.17 -30.59
CA GLU A 18 -21.25 -13.43 -30.06
C GLU A 18 -20.16 -13.93 -31.02
N LYS A 19 -18.89 -13.85 -30.61
CA LYS A 19 -17.79 -14.48 -31.37
C LYS A 19 -17.08 -15.53 -30.53
N SER A 20 -17.71 -16.69 -30.50
CA SER A 20 -17.07 -18.00 -30.38
C SER A 20 -15.91 -18.12 -31.37
N GLY A 21 -14.72 -18.52 -30.90
CA GLY A 21 -13.58 -18.67 -31.80
C GLY A 21 -12.23 -19.05 -31.17
N LYS A 22 -12.11 -20.32 -30.81
CA LYS A 22 -10.90 -21.16 -31.00
C LYS A 22 -9.59 -20.77 -30.29
N HIS A 23 -9.26 -21.55 -29.25
CA HIS A 23 -7.88 -21.99 -29.02
C HIS A 23 -7.39 -22.79 -30.24
N PRO A 24 -6.24 -22.43 -30.82
CA PRO A 24 -5.04 -23.26 -30.69
C PRO A 24 -3.81 -22.34 -30.48
N ARG A 25 -2.73 -22.71 -29.80
CA ARG A 25 -1.75 -23.69 -30.26
C ARG A 25 -0.53 -23.49 -29.33
N LEU A 26 -0.03 -24.57 -28.75
CA LEU A 26 1.30 -24.62 -28.16
C LEU A 26 2.33 -24.38 -29.28
N GLU A 27 2.82 -23.15 -29.43
CA GLU A 27 4.03 -22.91 -30.22
C GLU A 27 5.27 -23.17 -29.36
N ARG A 28 5.87 -24.31 -29.70
CA ARG A 28 7.23 -24.71 -29.37
C ARG A 28 8.21 -23.60 -29.73
N ARG A 29 9.09 -23.33 -28.78
CA ARG A 29 10.39 -22.65 -28.91
C ARG A 29 11.10 -23.00 -30.23
N PRO A 30 11.53 -22.02 -31.04
CA PRO A 30 12.70 -22.18 -31.86
C PRO A 30 13.95 -21.82 -31.05
N ALA A 31 14.85 -22.81 -30.93
CA ALA A 31 16.22 -22.60 -30.47
C ALA A 31 16.96 -21.73 -31.49
N MET A 32 17.22 -20.46 -31.15
CA MET A 32 18.19 -19.67 -31.91
C MET A 32 19.59 -20.18 -31.59
N LYS A 33 20.16 -20.80 -32.63
CA LYS A 33 21.55 -21.18 -32.76
C LYS A 33 22.43 -19.94 -32.58
N GLN A 34 23.47 -20.13 -31.76
CA GLN A 34 24.61 -19.24 -31.64
C GLN A 34 25.26 -19.02 -33.01
N ALA A 35 25.60 -17.76 -33.31
CA ALA A 35 26.67 -17.42 -34.23
C ALA A 35 27.70 -16.58 -33.45
N PRO A 36 28.99 -16.96 -33.47
CA PRO A 36 30.06 -16.21 -32.82
C PRO A 36 30.53 -15.06 -33.73
N ILE A 37 30.45 -13.82 -33.25
CA ILE A 37 31.21 -12.72 -33.83
C ILE A 37 32.30 -12.30 -32.85
N SER A 38 33.51 -12.71 -33.20
CA SER A 38 34.77 -12.23 -32.68
C SER A 38 35.06 -10.86 -33.29
N THR A 39 35.17 -9.81 -32.48
CA THR A 39 35.91 -8.59 -32.84
C THR A 39 36.52 -8.00 -31.57
N THR A 40 37.79 -8.33 -31.37
CA THR A 40 38.74 -7.70 -30.44
C THR A 40 39.30 -6.39 -31.05
N PRO A 41 40.30 -5.72 -30.44
CA PRO A 41 40.16 -4.66 -29.44
C PRO A 41 40.79 -3.32 -29.90
N ALA A 42 40.41 -2.18 -29.30
CA ALA A 42 41.16 -0.93 -29.44
C ALA A 42 41.35 -0.25 -28.09
N SER A 43 42.60 -0.32 -27.62
CA SER A 43 43.18 0.51 -26.56
C SER A 43 43.12 1.99 -26.92
N VAL A 44 42.70 2.83 -25.98
CA VAL A 44 43.23 4.19 -25.88
C VAL A 44 43.70 4.43 -24.45
N VAL A 45 45.02 4.52 -24.35
CA VAL A 45 45.79 4.93 -23.19
C VAL A 45 45.66 6.46 -23.07
N VAL A 46 45.23 6.97 -21.91
CA VAL A 46 45.44 8.39 -21.56
C VAL A 46 46.48 8.45 -20.45
N VAL A 47 47.60 9.07 -20.81
CA VAL A 47 48.82 9.26 -20.05
C VAL A 47 48.64 10.36 -19.00
N SER A 48 49.27 10.13 -17.85
CA SER A 48 49.45 11.06 -16.74
C SER A 48 50.28 12.30 -17.09
N SER A 49 49.96 13.43 -16.47
CA SER A 49 50.96 14.45 -16.14
C SER A 49 50.78 14.93 -14.70
N LYS A 50 51.86 14.79 -13.92
CA LYS A 50 52.08 15.40 -12.60
C LYS A 50 52.31 16.91 -12.77
N PRO A 51 52.12 17.70 -11.70
CA PRO A 51 53.35 18.24 -11.08
C PRO A 51 53.40 18.10 -9.55
N ALA A 52 54.59 17.77 -9.06
CA ALA A 52 55.06 18.04 -7.69
C ALA A 52 55.14 19.57 -7.48
N THR A 53 55.06 20.17 -6.30
CA THR A 53 55.79 19.90 -5.05
C THR A 53 55.23 20.86 -3.99
N ALA A 54 55.01 20.42 -2.75
CA ALA A 54 55.38 21.15 -1.52
C ALA A 54 54.95 20.35 -0.29
N ALA A 55 55.91 20.07 0.57
CA ALA A 55 55.79 19.34 1.82
C ALA A 55 55.05 20.17 2.89
N VAL A 56 54.14 19.53 3.63
CA VAL A 56 53.82 19.92 5.00
C VAL A 56 53.82 18.68 5.88
N LEU A 57 54.52 18.84 6.99
CA LEU A 57 54.97 17.86 7.96
C LEU A 57 53.82 17.28 8.80
N LEU A 58 53.99 16.00 9.15
CA LEU A 58 53.60 15.34 10.40
C LEU A 58 52.38 15.90 11.16
N ALA A 59 51.24 15.22 11.01
CA ALA A 59 50.22 15.18 12.07
C ALA A 59 49.75 13.74 12.31
N ARG A 60 50.07 13.28 13.51
CA ARG A 60 49.85 11.97 14.14
C ARG A 60 48.37 11.60 14.21
N PRO A 61 47.93 10.40 13.79
CA PRO A 61 46.55 9.96 14.00
C PRO A 61 46.31 9.65 15.48
N GLN A 62 45.45 10.44 16.12
CA GLN A 62 44.93 10.15 17.45
C GLN A 62 43.78 9.12 17.33
N PRO A 63 43.77 8.05 18.15
CA PRO A 63 42.64 7.15 18.23
C PRO A 63 41.49 7.85 18.96
N ILE A 64 40.42 8.18 18.23
CA ILE A 64 39.21 8.75 18.81
C ILE A 64 38.54 7.69 19.68
N GLN A 65 38.51 7.98 20.97
CA GLN A 65 37.98 7.13 22.03
C GLN A 65 36.46 6.97 21.89
N LYS A 66 36.02 5.73 22.12
CA LYS A 66 34.63 5.32 22.29
C LYS A 66 34.03 6.04 23.50
N THR A 67 33.05 6.89 23.29
CA THR A 67 32.24 7.46 24.37
C THR A 67 30.89 6.75 24.46
N SER A 68 30.72 6.08 25.60
CA SER A 68 29.49 5.90 26.38
C SER A 68 28.20 5.50 25.66
N THR A 69 27.88 4.22 25.83
CA THR A 69 26.55 3.63 25.95
C THR A 69 25.64 4.48 26.85
N SER A 70 24.66 5.17 26.26
CA SER A 70 23.50 5.67 26.99
C SER A 70 22.44 4.58 27.04
N SER A 71 22.37 3.87 28.17
CA SER A 71 21.23 3.03 28.52
C SER A 71 20.06 3.94 28.91
N SER A 72 19.15 4.22 27.99
CA SER A 72 17.81 4.69 28.35
C SER A 72 16.90 3.48 28.52
N ASN A 73 16.81 3.02 29.77
CA ASN A 73 15.77 2.13 30.23
C ASN A 73 14.47 2.95 30.29
N ALA A 74 13.60 2.83 29.28
CA ALA A 74 12.26 3.43 29.30
C ALA A 74 11.22 2.30 29.35
N LYS A 75 10.89 1.87 30.57
CA LYS A 75 9.62 1.23 30.89
C LYS A 75 8.60 2.33 31.16
N THR A 76 7.73 2.60 30.21
CA THR A 76 6.38 3.15 30.46
C THR A 76 5.49 2.78 29.27
N SER A 77 4.65 1.76 29.46
CA SER A 77 3.45 1.52 28.66
C SER A 77 2.43 2.62 29.00
N GLY A 78 2.59 3.79 28.39
CA GLY A 78 1.61 4.88 28.39
C GLY A 78 0.98 5.03 26.99
N PRO A 79 -0.19 5.67 26.87
CA PRO A 79 -0.90 5.80 25.61
C PRO A 79 -0.01 6.52 24.60
N VAL A 80 0.13 5.90 23.43
CA VAL A 80 0.93 6.37 22.30
C VAL A 80 0.40 7.72 21.83
N SER A 81 0.91 8.81 22.40
CA SER A 81 0.85 10.11 21.74
C SER A 81 1.54 9.94 20.39
N ALA A 82 0.77 10.07 19.31
CA ALA A 82 1.26 9.95 17.94
C ALA A 82 2.42 10.92 17.75
N ALA A 83 3.65 10.41 17.86
CA ALA A 83 4.84 11.19 17.63
C ALA A 83 4.80 11.62 16.16
N SER A 84 4.43 12.88 15.95
CA SER A 84 4.42 13.55 14.65
C SER A 84 5.88 13.73 14.23
N GLY A 85 6.40 12.74 13.53
CA GLY A 85 7.81 12.63 13.21
C GLY A 85 8.08 11.39 12.35
N PRO A 86 9.27 11.31 11.74
CA PRO A 86 9.64 10.17 10.90
C PRO A 86 9.40 8.84 11.63
N PRO A 87 8.82 7.83 10.95
CA PRO A 87 8.47 6.58 11.60
C PRO A 87 9.73 5.87 12.08
N VAL A 88 9.73 5.34 13.30
CA VAL A 88 10.82 4.50 13.82
C VAL A 88 10.29 3.08 13.97
N LEU A 89 10.81 2.17 13.15
CA LEU A 89 10.41 0.77 13.22
C LEU A 89 11.06 0.09 14.42
N LYS A 90 10.27 -0.71 15.16
CA LYS A 90 10.82 -1.60 16.18
C LYS A 90 11.67 -2.66 15.48
N ILE A 91 12.90 -2.85 15.96
CA ILE A 91 13.82 -3.86 15.42
C ILE A 91 13.21 -5.25 15.70
N ASP A 92 12.86 -5.95 14.64
CA ASP A 92 12.42 -7.34 14.71
C ASP A 92 13.53 -8.24 14.19
N LEU A 93 14.04 -9.10 15.06
CA LEU A 93 15.12 -10.05 14.73
C LEU A 93 14.63 -11.21 13.85
N ARG A 94 13.31 -11.43 13.77
CA ARG A 94 12.70 -12.48 12.94
C ARG A 94 12.39 -12.00 11.53
N ALA A 95 12.54 -10.71 11.25
CA ALA A 95 12.27 -10.13 9.95
C ALA A 95 13.25 -10.69 8.90
N HIS A 96 12.71 -11.20 7.80
CA HIS A 96 13.53 -11.68 6.67
C HIS A 96 14.23 -10.54 5.89
N SER A 97 13.85 -9.28 6.14
CA SER A 97 14.39 -8.10 5.47
C SER A 97 15.26 -7.30 6.41
N LYS A 98 16.38 -6.77 5.91
CA LYS A 98 17.34 -5.99 6.71
C LYS A 98 16.66 -4.79 7.39
N PRO A 99 16.83 -4.57 8.72
CA PRO A 99 16.18 -3.49 9.45
C PRO A 99 16.40 -2.09 8.85
N GLN A 100 17.64 -1.78 8.42
CA GLN A 100 17.96 -0.49 7.78
C GLN A 100 17.17 -0.26 6.49
N PHE A 101 16.96 -1.31 5.70
CA PHE A 101 16.20 -1.21 4.45
C PHE A 101 14.71 -1.00 4.73
N ARG A 102 14.15 -1.73 5.70
CA ARG A 102 12.76 -1.55 6.14
C ARG A 102 12.52 -0.13 6.66
N GLN A 103 13.45 0.38 7.47
CA GLN A 103 13.42 1.74 7.98
C GLN A 103 13.41 2.77 6.84
N ALA A 104 14.27 2.60 5.84
CA ALA A 104 14.29 3.48 4.67
C ALA A 104 12.96 3.43 3.90
N VAL A 105 12.36 2.26 3.72
CA VAL A 105 11.05 2.09 3.06
C VAL A 105 9.94 2.80 3.84
N ALA A 106 9.88 2.62 5.17
CA ALA A 106 8.92 3.32 6.02
C ALA A 106 9.06 4.84 5.93
N THR A 107 10.29 5.36 5.91
CA THR A 107 10.53 6.80 5.71
C THR A 107 10.05 7.29 4.34
N GLN A 108 10.22 6.50 3.28
CA GLN A 108 9.69 6.86 1.95
C GLN A 108 8.16 6.90 1.94
N TYR A 109 7.49 5.92 2.58
CA TYR A 109 6.03 5.95 2.71
C TYR A 109 5.54 7.14 3.52
N TYR A 110 6.23 7.45 4.61
CA TYR A 110 5.92 8.63 5.43
C TYR A 110 5.97 9.93 4.62
N ASN A 111 6.99 10.12 3.79
CA ASN A 111 7.10 11.32 2.95
C ASN A 111 5.93 11.43 1.94
N GLU A 112 5.52 10.31 1.35
CA GLU A 112 4.37 10.32 0.44
C GLU A 112 3.05 10.55 1.20
N PHE A 113 2.87 9.96 2.39
CA PHE A 113 1.69 10.24 3.21
C PHE A 113 1.65 11.69 3.70
N LEU A 114 2.80 12.31 4.02
CA LEU A 114 2.88 13.74 4.31
C LEU A 114 2.39 14.58 3.14
N ARG A 115 2.81 14.24 1.91
CA ARG A 115 2.34 14.91 0.70
C ARG A 115 0.83 14.75 0.54
N ILE A 116 0.31 13.52 0.66
CA ILE A 116 -1.10 13.21 0.46
C ILE A 116 -1.97 13.90 1.52
N TYR A 117 -1.57 13.87 2.78
CA TYR A 117 -2.35 14.42 3.91
C TYR A 117 -2.06 15.89 4.20
N ALA A 118 -1.24 16.58 3.39
CA ALA A 118 -0.93 18.00 3.57
C ALA A 118 -2.18 18.89 3.75
N PRO A 119 -3.30 18.69 3.03
CA PRO A 119 -4.51 19.51 3.22
C PRO A 119 -5.24 19.28 4.55
N LEU A 120 -4.99 18.16 5.23
CA LEU A 120 -5.68 17.79 6.48
C LEU A 120 -5.08 18.47 7.72
N GLY A 121 -3.96 19.19 7.58
CA GLY A 121 -3.28 19.89 8.67
C GLY A 121 -2.80 18.95 9.78
N ASP A 122 -3.00 19.34 11.03
CA ASP A 122 -2.47 18.62 12.21
C ASP A 122 -3.04 17.21 12.35
N ALA A 123 -4.31 17.01 12.00
CA ALA A 123 -4.96 15.70 12.04
C ALA A 123 -4.30 14.71 11.07
N GLY A 124 -3.77 15.20 9.95
CA GLY A 124 -3.02 14.38 8.99
C GLY A 124 -1.67 13.92 9.53
N SER A 125 -0.97 14.79 10.27
CA SER A 125 0.41 14.55 10.72
C SER A 125 0.56 13.37 11.69
N GLY A 126 -0.42 13.13 12.56
CA GLY A 126 -0.41 11.95 13.43
C GLY A 126 -0.67 10.65 12.67
N LEU A 127 -1.48 10.72 11.61
CA LEU A 127 -1.85 9.57 10.78
C LEU A 127 -0.74 9.17 9.81
N THR A 128 0.08 10.10 9.33
CA THR A 128 1.18 9.79 8.38
C THR A 128 2.16 8.78 8.97
N THR A 129 2.58 8.98 10.22
CA THR A 129 3.52 8.08 10.90
C THR A 129 2.91 6.71 11.11
N ALA A 130 1.67 6.65 11.60
CA ALA A 130 0.97 5.38 11.84
C ALA A 130 0.77 4.60 10.53
N HIS A 131 0.24 5.25 9.48
CA HIS A 131 0.01 4.62 8.18
C HIS A 131 1.31 4.20 7.48
N ALA A 132 2.42 4.94 7.65
CA ALA A 132 3.71 4.53 7.11
C ALA A 132 4.23 3.22 7.75
N VAL A 133 4.08 3.08 9.07
CA VAL A 133 4.46 1.87 9.80
C VAL A 133 3.56 0.69 9.43
N ASP A 134 2.25 0.91 9.40
CA ASP A 134 1.28 -0.13 9.06
C ASP A 134 1.42 -0.59 7.61
N GLN A 135 1.68 0.34 6.68
CA GLN A 135 1.96 0.01 5.28
C GLN A 135 3.22 -0.86 5.16
N GLU A 136 4.30 -0.48 5.84
CA GLU A 136 5.54 -1.25 5.82
C GLU A 136 5.32 -2.66 6.37
N LYS A 137 4.59 -2.78 7.49
CA LYS A 137 4.23 -4.06 8.11
C LYS A 137 3.36 -4.92 7.18
N ALA A 138 2.40 -4.31 6.48
CA ALA A 138 1.55 -5.00 5.51
C ALA A 138 2.35 -5.53 4.30
N VAL A 139 3.32 -4.75 3.80
CA VAL A 139 4.22 -5.20 2.73
C VAL A 139 5.14 -6.31 3.22
N HIS A 140 5.70 -6.14 4.41
CA HIS A 140 6.62 -7.12 4.99
C HIS A 140 5.96 -8.48 5.19
N SER A 141 4.74 -8.51 5.76
CA SER A 141 3.99 -9.75 6.02
C SER A 141 3.54 -10.49 4.75
N LYS A 142 3.31 -9.77 3.64
CA LYS A 142 2.88 -10.35 2.36
C LYS A 142 4.03 -10.84 1.48
N THR A 143 5.28 -10.62 1.87
CA THR A 143 6.44 -10.86 1.02
C THR A 143 7.43 -11.83 1.65
N ASN A 144 8.48 -12.14 0.89
CA ASN A 144 9.70 -12.75 1.37
C ASN A 144 10.87 -11.78 1.12
N GLN A 145 12.08 -12.16 1.51
CA GLN A 145 13.27 -11.32 1.37
C GLN A 145 13.51 -10.82 -0.09
N GLY A 146 13.24 -11.66 -1.09
CA GLY A 146 13.44 -11.32 -2.50
C GLY A 146 12.34 -10.45 -3.11
N SER A 147 11.09 -10.65 -2.68
CA SER A 147 9.93 -9.90 -3.20
C SER A 147 9.61 -8.63 -2.43
N TYR A 148 10.18 -8.43 -1.24
CA TYR A 148 9.92 -7.24 -0.42
C TYR A 148 10.26 -5.95 -1.16
N ARG A 149 11.43 -5.87 -1.81
CA ARG A 149 11.87 -4.66 -2.51
C ARG A 149 10.98 -4.32 -3.70
N SER A 150 10.55 -5.32 -4.48
CA SER A 150 9.71 -5.11 -5.65
C SER A 150 8.31 -4.68 -5.24
N LEU A 151 7.68 -5.37 -4.29
CA LEU A 151 6.37 -4.96 -3.80
C LEU A 151 6.41 -3.59 -3.13
N ALA A 152 7.46 -3.31 -2.33
CA ALA A 152 7.60 -2.02 -1.66
C ALA A 152 7.68 -0.86 -2.66
N ALA A 153 8.44 -1.06 -3.76
CA ALA A 153 8.55 -0.08 -4.84
C ALA A 153 7.22 0.10 -5.59
N THR A 154 6.48 -0.97 -5.85
CA THR A 154 5.15 -0.89 -6.49
C THR A 154 4.17 -0.11 -5.61
N VAL A 155 4.13 -0.38 -4.31
CA VAL A 155 3.31 0.39 -3.35
C VAL A 155 3.70 1.86 -3.36
N LEU A 156 5.00 2.16 -3.34
CA LEU A 156 5.48 3.54 -3.39
C LEU A 156 5.03 4.25 -4.67
N GLN A 157 5.11 3.59 -5.83
CA GLN A 157 4.62 4.14 -7.09
C GLN A 157 3.11 4.42 -7.06
N ARG A 158 2.31 3.58 -6.40
CA ARG A 158 0.87 3.82 -6.22
C ARG A 158 0.61 5.03 -5.32
N LEU A 159 1.32 5.14 -4.20
CA LEU A 159 1.23 6.30 -3.31
C LEU A 159 1.64 7.61 -4.03
N LYS A 160 2.65 7.58 -4.89
CA LYS A 160 3.06 8.74 -5.69
C LYS A 160 2.00 9.20 -6.70
N LYS A 161 1.19 8.28 -7.21
CA LYS A 161 0.10 8.59 -8.15
C LYS A 161 -1.17 9.07 -7.44
N ARG A 162 -1.29 8.81 -6.14
CA ARG A 162 -2.48 9.15 -5.36
C ARG A 162 -2.68 10.68 -5.30
N PRO A 163 -3.90 11.18 -5.53
CA PRO A 163 -4.24 12.59 -5.35
C PRO A 163 -4.11 13.01 -3.88
N LEU A 164 -4.20 14.31 -3.63
CA LEU A 164 -4.22 14.85 -2.27
C LEU A 164 -5.52 14.47 -1.56
N ALA A 165 -5.43 14.17 -0.26
CA ALA A 165 -6.60 13.82 0.53
C ALA A 165 -7.50 15.05 0.70
N THR A 166 -8.77 14.92 0.31
CA THR A 166 -9.74 16.03 0.44
C THR A 166 -10.49 15.98 1.77
N ASN A 167 -10.82 14.77 2.24
CA ASN A 167 -11.62 14.54 3.44
C ASN A 167 -10.94 13.55 4.38
N LYS A 168 -11.45 13.45 5.62
CA LYS A 168 -10.99 12.46 6.60
C LYS A 168 -11.24 11.03 6.16
N ASP A 169 -12.24 10.79 5.30
CA ASP A 169 -12.54 9.47 4.74
C ASP A 169 -11.59 9.08 3.59
N ASP A 170 -10.85 10.05 3.06
CA ASP A 170 -9.88 9.89 1.97
C ASP A 170 -8.46 9.59 2.51
N VAL A 171 -8.40 8.94 3.68
CA VAL A 171 -7.16 8.52 4.34
C VAL A 171 -7.08 7.00 4.38
N GLY A 172 -5.86 6.46 4.39
CA GLY A 172 -5.66 5.02 4.54
C GLY A 172 -4.42 4.51 3.83
N ILE A 173 -4.10 3.25 4.11
CA ILE A 173 -2.99 2.52 3.50
C ILE A 173 -3.39 1.96 2.12
N ASP A 174 -2.39 1.65 1.31
CA ASP A 174 -2.55 1.00 0.00
C ASP A 174 -3.21 -0.38 0.16
N GLY A 175 -4.32 -0.56 -0.56
CA GLY A 175 -5.19 -1.75 -0.50
C GLY A 175 -6.41 -1.60 0.41
N VAL A 176 -6.43 -0.63 1.33
CA VAL A 176 -7.62 -0.27 2.12
C VAL A 176 -8.25 1.02 1.58
N TRP A 177 -7.41 1.95 1.14
CA TRP A 177 -7.87 3.18 0.51
C TRP A 177 -8.54 2.91 -0.85
N VAL A 178 -9.65 3.58 -1.08
CA VAL A 178 -10.43 3.53 -2.32
C VAL A 178 -10.37 4.90 -2.98
N ASP A 179 -10.00 4.92 -4.26
CA ASP A 179 -9.98 6.15 -5.04
C ASP A 179 -11.41 6.60 -5.35
N LEU A 180 -11.81 7.77 -4.84
CA LEU A 180 -13.12 8.36 -5.09
C LEU A 180 -13.34 8.66 -6.58
N GLY A 181 -12.28 8.91 -7.35
CA GLY A 181 -12.36 9.10 -8.80
C GLY A 181 -12.51 7.78 -9.58
N GLN A 182 -12.20 6.65 -8.94
CA GLN A 182 -12.31 5.31 -9.53
C GLN A 182 -13.53 4.55 -9.01
N ARG A 183 -14.32 5.11 -8.08
CA ARG A 183 -15.61 4.54 -7.68
C ARG A 183 -16.45 4.34 -8.93
N SER A 184 -16.81 3.09 -9.17
CA SER A 184 -17.65 2.74 -10.29
C SER A 184 -19.08 3.19 -10.00
N LYS A 185 -19.89 3.43 -11.04
CA LYS A 185 -21.32 3.69 -10.85
C LYS A 185 -22.03 2.55 -10.09
N ASP A 186 -21.46 1.34 -10.14
CA ASP A 186 -21.97 0.18 -9.43
C ASP A 186 -21.76 0.31 -7.91
N ASP A 187 -20.65 0.92 -7.47
CA ASP A 187 -20.39 1.20 -6.06
C ASP A 187 -21.39 2.24 -5.51
N ASP A 188 -21.66 3.29 -6.29
CA ASP A 188 -22.64 4.31 -5.91
C ASP A 188 -24.07 3.74 -5.86
N ALA A 189 -24.42 2.86 -6.81
CA ALA A 189 -25.70 2.16 -6.81
C ALA A 189 -25.85 1.23 -5.59
N LEU A 190 -24.78 0.55 -5.19
CA LEU A 190 -24.77 -0.27 -3.98
C LEU A 190 -24.95 0.56 -2.71
N ASP A 191 -24.30 1.72 -2.61
CA ASP A 191 -24.47 2.64 -1.47
C ASP A 191 -25.93 3.13 -1.35
N GLU A 192 -26.61 3.39 -2.47
CA GLU A 192 -28.05 3.71 -2.48
C GLU A 192 -28.92 2.55 -2.00
N VAL A 193 -28.61 1.33 -2.46
CA VAL A 193 -29.31 0.11 -2.01
C VAL A 193 -29.14 -0.07 -0.50
N TRP A 194 -27.94 0.12 0.04
CA TRP A 194 -27.67 0.02 1.47
C TRP A 194 -28.37 1.10 2.30
N LYS A 195 -28.44 2.35 1.81
CA LYS A 195 -29.27 3.39 2.45
C LYS A 195 -30.74 2.99 2.50
N GLY A 196 -31.23 2.32 1.46
CA GLY A 196 -32.57 1.74 1.42
C GLY A 196 -32.74 0.52 2.32
N ALA A 197 -31.68 -0.26 2.54
CA ALA A 197 -31.71 -1.50 3.32
C ALA A 197 -31.99 -1.25 4.81
N SER A 198 -31.59 -0.10 5.34
CA SER A 198 -31.81 0.27 6.74
C SER A 198 -33.29 0.24 7.17
N LYS A 199 -34.23 0.45 6.23
CA LYS A 199 -35.68 0.36 6.51
C LYS A 199 -36.20 -1.07 6.66
N PHE A 200 -35.40 -2.05 6.26
CA PHE A 200 -35.72 -3.48 6.36
C PHE A 200 -34.95 -4.16 7.49
N VAL A 201 -34.08 -3.45 8.21
CA VAL A 201 -33.43 -3.95 9.42
C VAL A 201 -34.38 -3.75 10.59
N GLN A 202 -34.95 -4.85 11.10
CA GLN A 202 -35.79 -4.84 12.28
C GLN A 202 -34.94 -4.87 13.55
N THR A 203 -35.42 -4.22 14.60
CA THR A 203 -34.81 -4.30 15.92
C THR A 203 -35.09 -5.65 16.57
N LEU A 204 -34.29 -6.03 17.56
CA LEU A 204 -34.47 -7.29 18.30
C LEU A 204 -35.85 -7.38 18.96
N GLU A 205 -36.35 -6.27 19.52
CA GLU A 205 -37.67 -6.22 20.15
C GLU A 205 -38.81 -6.48 19.15
N GLU A 206 -38.70 -5.95 17.93
CA GLU A 206 -39.69 -6.19 16.87
C GLU A 206 -39.69 -7.64 16.40
N LEU A 207 -38.52 -8.28 16.34
CA LEU A 207 -38.40 -9.71 16.07
C LEU A 207 -39.03 -10.55 17.18
N GLU A 208 -38.87 -10.17 18.45
CA GLU A 208 -39.48 -10.84 19.60
C GLU A 208 -41.01 -10.74 19.55
N ALA A 209 -41.52 -9.53 19.30
CA ALA A 209 -42.94 -9.26 19.13
C ALA A 209 -43.53 -10.01 17.93
N GLY A 210 -42.72 -10.24 16.89
CA GLY A 210 -43.04 -11.07 15.73
C GLY A 210 -43.05 -12.58 16.00
N GLY A 211 -42.73 -13.01 17.23
CA GLY A 211 -42.69 -14.42 17.63
C GLY A 211 -41.44 -15.16 17.12
N TYR A 212 -40.41 -14.44 16.67
CA TYR A 212 -39.14 -15.07 16.32
C TYR A 212 -38.35 -15.41 17.58
N PRO A 213 -37.86 -16.65 17.72
CA PRO A 213 -37.07 -17.06 18.87
C PRO A 213 -35.68 -16.40 18.81
N ILE A 214 -35.40 -15.51 19.76
CA ILE A 214 -34.13 -14.77 19.86
C ILE A 214 -33.09 -15.55 20.66
N ALA A 215 -33.54 -16.35 21.63
CA ALA A 215 -32.70 -17.24 22.41
C ALA A 215 -32.79 -18.66 21.86
N ILE A 216 -31.64 -19.25 21.54
CA ILE A 216 -31.54 -20.69 21.39
C ILE A 216 -31.77 -21.26 22.80
N PRO A 217 -32.81 -22.07 23.03
CA PRO A 217 -33.02 -22.67 24.35
C PRO A 217 -31.75 -23.43 24.74
N GLU A 218 -31.31 -23.29 25.99
CA GLU A 218 -30.18 -24.06 26.56
C GLU A 218 -30.56 -25.55 26.61
N GLY A 219 -30.51 -26.20 25.46
CA GLY A 219 -30.64 -27.63 25.28
C GLY A 219 -29.25 -28.22 25.26
N ILE A 220 -28.90 -28.96 26.32
CA ILE A 220 -27.73 -29.82 26.37
C ILE A 220 -27.73 -30.66 25.08
N PRO A 221 -26.67 -30.60 24.24
CA PRO A 221 -26.63 -31.39 23.02
C PRO A 221 -26.78 -32.88 23.39
N PRO A 222 -27.62 -33.64 22.67
CA PRO A 222 -27.83 -35.05 22.97
C PRO A 222 -26.47 -35.77 22.93
N PRO A 223 -26.17 -36.64 23.92
CA PRO A 223 -24.90 -37.35 23.93
C PRO A 223 -24.79 -38.15 22.64
N LEU A 224 -23.68 -37.95 21.92
CA LEU A 224 -23.33 -38.75 20.75
C LEU A 224 -23.26 -40.20 21.22
N GLY A 225 -24.19 -41.01 20.71
CA GLY A 225 -24.30 -42.42 21.03
C GLY A 225 -22.98 -43.14 20.79
N THR A 226 -22.51 -43.83 21.82
CA THR A 226 -21.36 -44.75 21.82
C THR A 226 -21.62 -45.99 20.99
#